data_AF-A0A940CM68-F1
#
_entry.id   AF-A0A940CM68-F1
#
_cell.length_a   1.000
_cell.length_b   1.000
_cell.length_c   1.000
_cell.angle_alpha   90.00
_cell.angle_beta   90.00
_cell.angle_gamma   90.00
#
_symmetry.space_group_name_H-M   'P 1'
#
loop_
_entity.id
_entity.type
_entity.pdbx_description
1 polymer ?
#
loop_
_entity_poly.entity_id
_entity_poly.type
_entity_poly.pdbx_seq_one_letter_code
_entity_poly.pdbx_strand_id
1 'polypeptide(L)'
;MIISPCVSICKTDPVTGYCYGCARTNEEKKIWEDEKTTEEWKKSNLEKITKRMSGWQLNSFKESYEHKIKSGVSLFQKHSIQEKP
;
A
#
# COMPACT_ATOMS: atom_id res chain seq x y z
N MET A 1 1.59 4.63 -15.51
CA MET A 1 2.02 3.56 -14.60
C MET A 1 1.45 3.86 -13.23
N ILE A 2 0.62 2.96 -12.70
CA ILE A 2 0.07 3.10 -11.34
C ILE A 2 1.15 2.78 -10.30
N ILE A 3 1.39 3.71 -9.38
CA ILE A 3 2.36 3.56 -8.30
C ILE A 3 1.89 2.46 -7.33
N SER A 4 2.81 1.62 -6.86
CA SER A 4 2.49 0.57 -5.89
C SER A 4 1.92 1.16 -4.58
N PRO A 5 0.79 0.66 -4.05
CA PRO A 5 0.18 1.14 -2.81
C PRO A 5 0.92 0.69 -1.55
N CYS A 6 2.09 0.05 -1.67
CA CYS A 6 2.90 -0.26 -0.50
C CYS A 6 3.36 1.03 0.20
N VAL A 7 3.04 1.17 1.49
CA VAL A 7 3.47 2.31 2.32
C VAL A 7 4.71 2.00 3.16
N SER A 8 5.48 0.98 2.79
CA SER A 8 6.70 0.52 3.49
C SER A 8 6.46 -0.01 4.91
N ILE A 9 5.21 -0.36 5.23
CA ILE A 9 4.82 -1.11 6.43
C ILE A 9 4.31 -2.48 5.94
N CYS A 10 5.07 -3.55 6.22
CA CYS A 10 4.72 -4.90 5.80
C CYS A 10 4.57 -5.83 7.00
N LYS A 11 3.39 -5.78 7.62
CA LYS A 11 2.96 -6.73 8.65
C LYS A 11 1.60 -7.28 8.26
N THR A 12 1.43 -8.60 8.35
CA THR A 12 0.18 -9.28 7.96
C THR A 12 -0.64 -9.59 9.20
N ASP A 13 -1.92 -9.27 9.14
CA ASP A 13 -2.90 -9.71 10.14
C ASP A 13 -3.11 -11.23 10.01
N PRO A 14 -2.83 -12.03 11.06
CA PRO A 14 -2.98 -13.49 11.01
C PRO A 14 -4.44 -13.95 10.91
N VAL A 15 -5.42 -13.11 11.23
CA VAL A 15 -6.85 -13.45 11.18
C VAL A 15 -7.40 -13.26 9.77
N THR A 16 -7.14 -12.10 9.16
CA THR A 16 -7.70 -11.75 7.84
C THR A 16 -6.77 -12.06 6.67
N GLY A 17 -5.48 -12.21 6.91
CA GLY A 17 -4.46 -12.36 5.86
C GLY A 17 -4.11 -11.05 5.14
N TYR A 18 -4.60 -9.91 5.62
CA TYR A 18 -4.34 -8.61 5.00
C TYR A 18 -3.13 -7.91 5.61
N CYS A 19 -2.37 -7.20 4.78
CA CYS A 19 -1.31 -6.33 5.27
C CYS A 19 -1.88 -5.13 6.04
N TYR A 20 -1.43 -4.86 7.26
CA TYR A 20 -1.88 -3.70 8.05
C TYR A 20 -1.65 -2.36 7.32
N GLY A 21 -0.57 -2.26 6.52
CA GLY A 21 -0.22 -1.02 5.84
C GLY A 21 -0.98 -0.75 4.54
N CYS A 22 -1.37 -1.78 3.79
CA CYS A 22 -1.98 -1.59 2.45
C CYS A 22 -3.16 -2.52 2.15
N ALA A 23 -3.62 -3.31 3.14
CA ALA A 23 -4.71 -4.27 3.04
C ALA A 23 -4.63 -5.30 1.89
N ARG A 24 -3.47 -5.42 1.21
CA ARG A 24 -3.21 -6.46 0.21
C ARG A 24 -2.88 -7.80 0.87
N THR A 25 -3.37 -8.88 0.27
CA THR A 25 -2.91 -10.24 0.56
C THR A 25 -1.52 -10.47 -0.05
N ASN A 26 -0.86 -11.57 0.32
CA ASN A 26 0.43 -11.92 -0.29
C ASN A 26 0.29 -12.29 -1.79
N GLU A 27 -0.82 -12.88 -2.19
CA GLU A 27 -1.11 -13.18 -3.60
C GLU A 27 -1.29 -11.91 -4.42
N GLU A 28 -2.03 -10.93 -3.90
CA GLU A 28 -2.20 -9.64 -4.58
C GLU A 28 -0.89 -8.87 -4.72
N LYS A 29 0.05 -9.03 -3.77
CA LYS A 29 1.41 -8.46 -3.90
C LYS A 29 2.15 -9.11 -5.08
N LYS A 30 2.11 -10.44 -5.19
CA LYS A 30 2.72 -11.18 -6.31
C LYS A 30 2.12 -10.79 -7.66
N ILE A 31 0.79 -10.73 -7.75
CA ILE A 31 0.11 -10.30 -8.97
C ILE A 31 0.51 -8.87 -9.33
N TRP A 32 0.60 -7.96 -8.35
CA TRP A 32 1.02 -6.58 -8.62
C TRP A 32 2.43 -6.47 -9.24
N GLU A 33 3.35 -7.34 -8.83
CA GLU A 33 4.75 -7.37 -9.30
C GLU A 33 4.93 -8.09 -10.65
N ASP A 34 3.92 -8.86 -11.10
CA ASP A 34 3.95 -9.52 -12.39
C ASP A 34 3.85 -8.48 -13.54
N GLU A 35 4.80 -8.53 -14.46
CA GLU A 35 4.87 -7.66 -15.63
C GLU A 35 3.66 -7.82 -16.57
N LYS A 36 2.99 -8.98 -16.53
CA LYS A 36 1.79 -9.27 -17.32
C LYS A 36 0.52 -8.67 -16.71
N THR A 37 0.59 -8.13 -15.49
CA THR A 37 -0.58 -7.59 -14.80
C THR A 37 -1.03 -6.27 -15.41
N THR A 38 -2.30 -6.24 -15.79
CA THR A 38 -2.91 -5.10 -16.47
C THR A 38 -3.14 -3.92 -15.53
N GLU A 39 -3.19 -2.71 -16.10
CA GLU A 39 -3.48 -1.50 -15.33
C GLU A 39 -4.94 -1.53 -14.81
N GLU A 40 -5.87 -2.19 -15.51
CA GLU A 40 -7.26 -2.39 -15.06
C GLU A 40 -7.31 -3.21 -13.77
N TRP A 41 -6.52 -4.29 -13.70
CA TRP A 41 -6.42 -5.10 -12.48
C TRP A 41 -5.87 -4.26 -11.32
N LYS A 42 -4.82 -3.46 -11.57
CA LYS A 42 -4.23 -2.57 -10.55
C LYS A 42 -5.23 -1.55 -10.03
N LYS A 43 -6.02 -0.91 -10.91
CA LYS A 43 -7.11 0.01 -10.51
C LYS A 43 -8.15 -0.70 -9.64
N SER A 44 -8.62 -1.88 -10.09
CA SER A 44 -9.58 -2.67 -9.32
C SER A 44 -9.02 -3.10 -7.96
N ASN A 45 -7.75 -3.50 -7.90
CA ASN A 45 -7.08 -3.86 -6.65
C ASN A 45 -7.01 -2.67 -5.69
N LEU A 46 -6.65 -1.46 -6.17
CA LEU A 46 -6.64 -0.24 -5.36
C LEU A 46 -8.00 0.07 -4.74
N GLU A 47 -9.08 -0.05 -5.51
CA GLU A 47 -10.44 0.14 -5.00
C GLU A 47 -10.80 -0.90 -3.93
N LYS A 48 -10.47 -2.18 -4.19
CA LYS A 48 -10.72 -3.28 -3.26
C LYS A 48 -10.00 -3.10 -1.94
N ILE A 49 -8.69 -2.82 -1.95
CA ILE A 49 -7.92 -2.65 -0.72
C ILE A 49 -8.39 -1.43 0.08
N THR A 50 -8.76 -0.36 -0.61
CA THR A 50 -9.28 0.86 0.04
C THR A 50 -10.59 0.56 0.77
N LYS A 51 -11.47 -0.26 0.20
CA LYS A 51 -12.73 -0.70 0.83
C LYS A 51 -12.53 -1.65 2.02
N ARG A 52 -11.38 -2.34 2.12
CA ARG A 52 -11.05 -3.20 3.28
C ARG A 52 -10.62 -2.39 4.51
N MET A 53 -10.21 -1.14 4.32
CA MET A 53 -9.72 -0.28 5.39
C MET A 53 -10.82 0.66 5.88
N SER A 54 -10.77 1.03 7.16
CA SER A 54 -11.70 2.00 7.76
C SER A 54 -11.02 2.82 8.86
N GLY A 55 -11.66 3.93 9.25
CA GLY A 55 -11.18 4.77 10.35
C GLY A 55 -9.76 5.29 10.14
N TRP A 56 -8.95 5.25 11.20
CA TRP A 56 -7.58 5.78 11.20
C TRP A 56 -6.70 5.08 10.16
N GLN A 57 -6.83 3.76 9.97
CA GLN A 57 -6.03 3.00 9.02
C GLN A 57 -6.24 3.52 7.58
N LEU A 58 -7.49 3.75 7.19
CA LEU A 58 -7.84 4.27 5.87
C LEU A 58 -7.26 5.68 5.67
N ASN A 59 -7.38 6.54 6.67
CA ASN A 59 -6.87 7.91 6.61
C ASN A 59 -5.34 7.94 6.47
N SER A 60 -4.63 7.17 7.31
CA SER A 60 -3.17 7.06 7.25
C SER A 60 -2.69 6.46 5.93
N PHE A 61 -3.38 5.45 5.40
CA PHE A 61 -3.07 4.89 4.10
C PHE A 61 -3.21 5.94 2.99
N LYS A 62 -4.34 6.65 2.94
CA LYS A 62 -4.59 7.68 1.92
C LYS A 62 -3.53 8.77 1.94
N GLU A 63 -3.24 9.31 3.12
CA GLU A 63 -2.24 10.37 3.29
C GLU A 63 -0.85 9.88 2.86
N SER A 64 -0.45 8.69 3.29
CA SER A 64 0.86 8.14 2.93
C SER A 64 0.95 7.76 1.45
N TYR A 65 -0.13 7.29 0.84
CA TYR A 65 -0.13 6.94 -0.58
C TYR A 65 -0.13 8.18 -1.46
N GLU A 66 -0.91 9.20 -1.10
CA GLU A 66 -0.88 10.52 -1.76
C GLU A 66 0.51 11.15 -1.67
N HIS A 67 1.14 11.12 -0.49
CA HIS A 67 2.51 11.59 -0.33
C HIS A 67 3.49 10.82 -1.22
N LYS A 68 3.35 9.49 -1.31
CA LYS A 68 4.20 8.65 -2.16
C LYS A 68 4.02 8.94 -3.64
N ILE A 69 2.81 9.20 -4.11
CA ILE A 69 2.55 9.60 -5.50
C ILE A 69 3.27 10.91 -5.82
N LYS A 70 3.29 11.88 -4.89
CA LYS A 70 3.90 13.19 -5.10
C LYS A 70 5.43 13.20 -4.92
N SER A 71 5.96 12.42 -3.99
CA SER A 71 7.37 12.51 -3.55
C SER A 71 8.22 11.27 -3.87
N GLY A 72 7.60 10.17 -4.31
CA GLY A 72 8.27 8.88 -4.55
C GLY A 72 8.44 8.00 -3.31
N VAL A 73 8.24 8.50 -2.09
CA VAL A 73 8.43 7.75 -0.84
C VAL A 73 7.20 7.81 0.07
N SER A 74 6.96 6.77 0.87
CA SER A 74 5.88 6.78 1.87
C SER A 74 6.23 7.69 3.06
N LEU A 75 5.21 8.10 3.82
CA LEU A 75 5.43 8.88 5.05
C LEU A 75 6.29 8.12 6.05
N PHE A 76 6.05 6.82 6.20
CA PHE A 76 6.87 5.96 7.07
C PHE A 76 8.34 5.97 6.65
N GLN A 77 8.61 5.74 5.36
CA GLN A 77 9.97 5.74 4.83
C GLN A 77 10.65 7.11 5.00
N LYS A 78 9.92 8.21 4.77
CA LYS A 78 10.43 9.57 4.99
C LYS A 78 10.90 9.78 6.43
N HIS A 79 10.10 9.39 7.42
CA HIS A 79 10.48 9.52 8.83
C HIS A 79 11.68 8.62 9.18
N SER A 80 11.68 7.37 8.72
CA SER A 80 12.81 6.44 8.96
C SER A 80 14.14 6.90 8.35
N ILE A 81 14.13 7.77 7.33
CA ILE A 81 15.34 8.37 6.76
C ILE A 81 15.81 9.57 7.60
N GLN A 82 14.88 10.37 8.12
CA GLN A 82 15.18 11.55 8.95
C GLN A 82 15.68 11.19 10.36
N GLU A 83 15.32 10.01 10.86
CA GLU A 83 15.74 9.50 12.16
C GLU A 83 17.10 8.77 12.15
N LYS A 84 17.76 8.64 10.98
CA LYS A 84 19.12 8.09 10.93
C LYS A 84 20.11 9.17 11.43
N PRO A 85 20.94 8.87 12.46
CA PRO A 85 21.98 9.78 12.93
C PRO A 85 23.04 10.08 11.86
#